data_AF-A0A9E4PQ49-F1
#
_entry.id   AF-A0A9E4PQ49-F1
#
_cell.length_a   1.000
_cell.length_b   1.000
_cell.length_c   1.000
_cell.angle_alpha   90.00
_cell.angle_beta   90.00
_cell.angle_gamma   90.00
#
_symmetry.space_group_name_H-M   'P 1'
#
loop_
_entity.id
_entity.type
_entity.pdbx_description
1 polymer ?
#
loop_
_entity_poly.entity_id
_entity_poly.type
_entity_poly.pdbx_seq_one_letter_code
_entity_poly.pdbx_strand_id
1 'polypeptide(L)'
;MATSTEKTERNKRGRKSGEEVIHQVAVALKHVQDLEELEVNPLARLPAVRELARGKYREAAVPAGSALRTLLIDSAKIVLRDLEGLPRYQRELSFLKAYVFSGSNVAEISRILGLSREHVARSIQRRTIRLVARVFLVKANHPKSDGDVNGGI
;
A
#
# COMPACT_ATOMS: atom_id res chain seq x y z
N MET A 1 -4.36 -0.23 -56.79
CA MET A 1 -3.63 -1.17 -55.92
C MET A 1 -3.14 -0.41 -54.70
N ALA A 2 -3.89 -0.46 -53.61
CA ALA A 2 -3.54 0.21 -52.36
C ALA A 2 -3.16 -0.87 -51.34
N THR A 3 -1.91 -0.85 -50.90
CA THR A 3 -1.37 -1.74 -49.86
C THR A 3 -1.90 -1.31 -48.50
N SER A 4 -2.84 -2.10 -47.96
CA SER A 4 -3.29 -1.99 -46.58
C SER A 4 -2.16 -2.42 -45.64
N THR A 5 -1.54 -1.45 -44.97
CA THR A 5 -0.68 -1.69 -43.81
C THR A 5 -1.53 -2.18 -42.64
N GLU A 6 -1.59 -3.49 -42.45
CA GLU A 6 -2.00 -4.12 -41.19
C GLU A 6 -1.02 -3.72 -40.08
N LYS A 7 -1.44 -2.78 -39.23
CA LYS A 7 -0.77 -2.51 -37.95
C LYS A 7 -1.08 -3.66 -37.00
N THR A 8 -0.07 -4.47 -36.76
CA THR A 8 -0.04 -5.56 -35.78
C THR A 8 -0.34 -5.02 -34.38
N GLU A 9 -1.51 -5.34 -33.82
CA GLU A 9 -1.81 -5.14 -32.40
C GLU A 9 -1.00 -6.15 -31.57
N ARG A 10 0.24 -5.78 -31.24
CA ARG A 10 1.05 -6.52 -30.27
C ARG A 10 0.45 -6.34 -28.89
N ASN A 11 -0.23 -7.39 -28.44
CA ASN A 11 -0.43 -7.81 -27.06
C ASN A 11 0.63 -7.24 -26.09
N LYS A 12 0.31 -6.11 -25.45
CA LYS A 12 1.03 -5.63 -24.26
C LYS A 12 0.32 -6.21 -23.05
N ARG A 13 0.82 -7.32 -22.50
CA ARG A 13 0.51 -7.76 -21.13
C ARG A 13 0.94 -6.62 -20.20
N GLY A 14 -0.03 -5.75 -19.88
CA GLY A 14 0.20 -4.44 -19.30
C GLY A 14 0.78 -4.55 -17.91
N ARG A 15 2.08 -4.31 -17.79
CA ARG A 15 2.70 -3.95 -16.52
C ARG A 15 1.95 -2.72 -16.02
N LYS A 16 1.12 -2.87 -14.98
CA LYS A 16 0.45 -1.73 -14.33
C LYS A 16 1.49 -0.65 -14.10
N SER A 17 1.23 0.56 -14.59
CA SER A 17 2.16 1.67 -14.38
C SER A 17 2.40 1.82 -12.88
N GLY A 18 3.62 2.14 -12.45
CA GLY A 18 3.93 2.28 -11.02
C GLY A 18 2.97 3.25 -10.31
N GLU A 19 2.49 4.28 -11.01
CA GLU A 19 1.48 5.22 -10.49
C GLU A 19 0.09 4.59 -10.31
N GLU A 20 -0.31 3.62 -11.14
CA GLU A 20 -1.58 2.89 -10.94
C GLU A 20 -1.53 2.09 -9.63
N VAL A 21 -0.40 1.43 -9.36
CA VAL A 21 -0.24 0.66 -8.12
C VAL A 21 -0.20 1.58 -6.90
N ILE A 22 0.51 2.71 -6.98
CA ILE A 22 0.52 3.73 -5.93
C ILE A 22 -0.91 4.22 -5.67
N HIS A 23 -1.71 4.44 -6.72
CA HIS A 23 -3.11 4.82 -6.59
C HIS A 23 -3.94 3.74 -5.88
N GLN A 24 -3.77 2.47 -6.24
CA GLN A 24 -4.47 1.37 -5.56
C GLN A 24 -4.06 1.25 -4.08
N VAL A 25 -2.79 1.48 -3.75
CA VAL A 25 -2.32 1.53 -2.36
C VAL A 25 -2.93 2.72 -1.63
N ALA A 26 -3.04 3.89 -2.28
CA ALA A 26 -3.71 5.06 -1.69
C ALA A 26 -5.16 4.76 -1.31
N VAL A 27 -5.91 4.14 -2.23
CA VAL A 27 -7.30 3.73 -2.01
C VAL A 27 -7.38 2.72 -0.87
N ALA A 28 -6.54 1.68 -0.89
CA ALA A 28 -6.54 0.66 0.15
C ALA A 28 -6.16 1.23 1.54
N LEU A 29 -5.20 2.15 1.63
CA LEU A 29 -4.85 2.81 2.89
C LEU A 29 -5.96 3.71 3.42
N LYS A 30 -6.71 4.37 2.53
CA LYS A 30 -7.89 5.18 2.92
C LYS A 30 -8.96 4.32 3.58
N HIS A 31 -9.14 3.10 3.07
CA HIS A 31 -10.16 2.14 3.52
C HIS A 31 -9.56 1.03 4.38
N VAL A 32 -8.43 1.26 5.06
CA VAL A 32 -7.67 0.21 5.77
C VAL A 32 -8.44 -0.48 6.91
N GLN A 33 -9.52 0.14 7.40
CA GLN A 33 -10.40 -0.44 8.43
C GLN A 33 -11.64 -1.12 7.85
N ASP A 34 -11.91 -0.92 6.56
CA ASP A 34 -13.05 -1.48 5.85
C ASP A 34 -12.60 -2.72 5.08
N LEU A 35 -12.81 -3.89 5.70
CA LEU A 35 -12.30 -5.14 5.16
C LEU A 35 -13.02 -5.57 3.87
N GLU A 36 -14.28 -5.15 3.68
CA GLU A 36 -15.07 -5.48 2.48
C GLU A 36 -14.52 -4.71 1.28
N GLU A 37 -14.23 -3.42 1.45
CA GLU A 37 -13.55 -2.60 0.44
C GLU A 37 -12.15 -3.13 0.10
N LEU A 38 -11.43 -3.66 1.10
CA LEU A 38 -10.12 -4.29 0.87
C LEU A 38 -10.23 -5.64 0.14
N GLU A 39 -11.28 -6.42 0.38
CA GLU A 39 -11.51 -7.73 -0.27
C GLU A 39 -11.63 -7.58 -1.79
N VAL A 40 -12.37 -6.56 -2.24
CA VAL A 40 -12.60 -6.29 -3.67
C VAL A 40 -11.47 -5.50 -4.33
N ASN A 41 -10.52 -4.96 -3.56
CA ASN A 41 -9.41 -4.18 -4.08
C ASN A 41 -8.51 -5.03 -5.01
N PRO A 42 -8.06 -4.51 -6.17
CA PRO A 42 -7.15 -5.23 -7.07
C PRO A 42 -5.87 -5.78 -6.42
N LEU A 43 -5.37 -5.13 -5.36
CA LEU A 43 -4.20 -5.57 -4.61
C LEU A 43 -4.45 -6.88 -3.84
N ALA A 44 -5.70 -7.21 -3.53
CA ALA A 44 -6.07 -8.47 -2.86
C ALA A 44 -5.70 -9.71 -3.70
N ARG A 45 -5.49 -9.54 -5.00
CA ARG A 45 -5.13 -10.61 -5.94
C ARG A 45 -3.62 -10.86 -6.04
N LEU A 46 -2.80 -10.08 -5.33
CA LEU A 46 -1.34 -10.24 -5.35
C LEU A 46 -0.92 -11.56 -4.68
N PRO A 47 0.18 -12.19 -5.13
CA PRO A 47 0.59 -13.52 -4.65
C PRO A 47 0.70 -13.62 -3.13
N ALA A 48 1.46 -12.72 -2.48
CA ALA A 48 1.63 -12.78 -1.03
C ALA A 48 0.32 -12.54 -0.25
N VAL A 49 -0.59 -11.71 -0.79
CA VAL A 49 -1.91 -11.50 -0.18
C VAL A 49 -2.73 -12.79 -0.24
N ARG A 50 -2.73 -13.47 -1.40
CA ARG A 50 -3.45 -14.73 -1.59
C ARG A 50 -2.89 -15.86 -0.73
N GLU A 51 -1.57 -15.95 -0.61
CA GLU A 51 -0.91 -16.93 0.26
C GLU A 51 -1.30 -16.71 1.71
N LEU A 52 -1.21 -15.46 2.18
CA LEU A 52 -1.58 -15.11 3.55
C LEU A 52 -3.08 -15.31 3.82
N ALA A 53 -3.93 -15.04 2.83
CA ALA A 53 -5.36 -15.28 2.92
C ALA A 53 -5.70 -16.78 3.03
N ARG A 54 -5.03 -17.64 2.25
CA ARG A 54 -5.25 -19.10 2.25
C ARG A 54 -4.63 -19.80 3.46
N GLY A 55 -3.56 -19.24 4.02
CA GLY A 55 -2.94 -19.71 5.24
C GLY A 55 -3.62 -19.10 6.46
N LYS A 56 -3.11 -17.95 6.89
CA LYS A 56 -3.46 -17.32 8.17
C LYS A 56 -4.92 -16.90 8.30
N TYR A 57 -5.54 -16.41 7.22
CA TYR A 57 -6.90 -15.84 7.26
C TYR A 57 -7.96 -16.74 6.62
N ARG A 58 -7.69 -18.05 6.48
CA ARG A 58 -8.59 -18.98 5.78
C ARG A 58 -10.01 -19.01 6.34
N GLU A 59 -10.14 -18.84 7.66
CA GLU A 59 -11.42 -18.90 8.38
C GLU A 59 -12.06 -17.52 8.60
N ALA A 60 -11.43 -16.45 8.11
CA ALA A 60 -12.01 -15.11 8.20
C ALA A 60 -13.19 -14.95 7.24
N ALA A 61 -14.16 -14.11 7.58
CA ALA A 61 -15.28 -13.77 6.69
C ALA A 61 -14.81 -13.09 5.39
N VAL A 62 -13.73 -12.32 5.48
CA VAL A 62 -13.08 -11.57 4.39
C VAL A 62 -11.57 -11.86 4.39
N PRO A 63 -11.15 -13.04 3.88
CA PRO A 63 -9.76 -13.50 3.96
C PRO A 63 -8.77 -12.60 3.23
N ALA A 64 -9.07 -12.17 2.01
CA ALA A 64 -8.16 -11.38 1.20
C ALA A 64 -8.06 -9.94 1.70
N GLY A 65 -9.16 -9.37 2.18
CA GLY A 65 -9.20 -8.06 2.83
C GLY A 65 -8.39 -8.07 4.13
N SER A 66 -8.53 -9.11 4.96
CA SER A 66 -7.74 -9.28 6.18
C SER A 66 -6.25 -9.42 5.90
N ALA A 67 -5.89 -10.22 4.89
CA ALA A 67 -4.51 -10.39 4.44
C ALA A 67 -3.93 -9.08 3.86
N LEU A 68 -4.69 -8.38 3.04
CA LEU A 68 -4.30 -7.10 2.45
C LEU A 68 -4.08 -6.03 3.52
N ARG A 69 -5.01 -5.90 4.47
CA ARG A 69 -4.89 -5.01 5.64
C ARG A 69 -3.60 -5.27 6.40
N THR A 70 -3.32 -6.53 6.66
CA THR A 70 -2.12 -6.95 7.40
C THR A 70 -0.85 -6.51 6.68
N LEU A 71 -0.75 -6.79 5.38
CA LEU A 71 0.40 -6.39 4.59
C LEU A 71 0.55 -4.86 4.47
N LEU A 72 -0.55 -4.11 4.37
CA LEU A 72 -0.53 -2.64 4.35
C LEU A 72 -0.06 -2.07 5.68
N ILE A 73 -0.61 -2.54 6.80
CA ILE A 73 -0.23 -2.11 8.15
C ILE A 73 1.24 -2.43 8.42
N ASP A 74 1.69 -3.64 8.08
CA ASP A 74 3.10 -4.02 8.25
C ASP A 74 4.02 -3.16 7.40
N SER A 75 3.61 -2.83 6.16
CA SER A 75 4.38 -1.95 5.30
C SER A 75 4.47 -0.54 5.87
N ALA A 76 3.39 -0.02 6.44
CA ALA A 76 3.38 1.26 7.14
C ALA A 76 4.29 1.22 8.38
N LYS A 77 4.25 0.15 9.18
CA LYS A 77 5.13 -0.02 10.36
C LYS A 77 6.61 -0.06 9.97
N ILE A 78 6.96 -0.74 8.89
CA ILE A 78 8.33 -0.76 8.35
C ILE A 78 8.77 0.65 7.97
N VAL A 79 7.94 1.41 7.23
CA VAL A 79 8.25 2.80 6.88
C VAL A 79 8.44 3.66 8.13
N LEU A 80 7.59 3.48 9.15
CA LEU A 80 7.72 4.21 10.41
C LEU A 80 9.07 3.92 11.08
N ARG A 81 9.42 2.65 11.23
CA ARG A 81 10.66 2.20 11.89
C ARG A 81 11.90 2.63 11.10
N ASP A 82 11.92 2.42 9.79
CA ASP A 82 13.11 2.64 8.96
C ASP A 82 13.43 4.13 8.78
N LEU A 83 12.42 5.01 8.96
CA LEU A 83 12.59 6.46 8.89
C LEU A 83 12.58 7.14 10.26
N GLU A 84 12.38 6.38 11.34
CA GLU A 84 12.45 6.89 12.71
C GLU A 84 13.84 7.47 12.97
N GLY A 85 13.89 8.62 13.64
CA GLY A 85 15.14 9.33 13.89
C GLY A 85 15.67 10.17 12.72
N LEU A 86 15.07 10.13 11.53
CA LEU A 86 15.44 11.01 10.41
C LEU A 86 14.59 12.31 10.43
N PRO A 87 15.15 13.48 10.77
CA PRO A 87 14.37 14.71 10.96
C PRO A 87 13.62 15.14 9.69
N ARG A 88 14.17 14.85 8.52
CA ARG A 88 13.59 15.21 7.22
C ARG A 88 12.26 14.52 6.90
N TYR A 89 11.89 13.45 7.59
CA TYR A 89 10.66 12.67 7.35
C TYR A 89 9.61 12.82 8.45
N GLN A 90 9.81 13.71 9.43
CA GLN A 90 8.91 13.85 10.58
C GLN A 90 7.46 14.16 10.19
N ARG A 91 7.24 14.87 9.08
CA ARG A 91 5.91 15.18 8.56
C ARG A 91 5.24 13.97 7.94
N GLU A 92 5.96 13.19 7.13
CA GLU A 92 5.49 11.94 6.55
C GLU A 92 5.19 10.90 7.63
N LEU A 93 6.04 10.79 8.65
CA LEU A 93 5.82 9.90 9.80
C LEU A 93 4.55 10.31 10.58
N SER A 94 4.40 11.59 10.89
CA SER A 94 3.21 12.11 11.57
C SER A 94 1.94 11.91 10.74
N PHE A 95 2.00 12.16 9.42
CA PHE A 95 0.91 11.87 8.50
C PHE A 95 0.55 10.39 8.53
N LEU A 96 1.54 9.49 8.42
CA LEU A 96 1.31 8.05 8.37
C LEU A 96 0.66 7.53 9.66
N LYS A 97 1.15 7.99 10.82
CA LYS A 97 0.58 7.66 12.14
C LYS A 97 -0.89 8.06 12.21
N ALA A 98 -1.20 9.32 11.91
CA ALA A 98 -2.57 9.83 11.98
C ALA A 98 -3.50 9.18 10.94
N TYR A 99 -3.03 9.01 9.69
CA TYR A 99 -3.86 8.51 8.59
C TYR A 99 -4.19 7.03 8.73
N VAL A 100 -3.19 6.18 9.03
CA VAL A 100 -3.36 4.72 9.01
C VAL A 100 -3.78 4.16 10.36
N PHE A 101 -3.24 4.70 11.46
CA PHE A 101 -3.44 4.12 12.78
C PHE A 101 -4.51 4.86 13.59
N SER A 102 -4.69 6.17 13.36
CA SER A 102 -5.73 6.97 14.02
C SER A 102 -6.98 7.16 13.16
N GLY A 103 -6.94 6.80 11.88
CA GLY A 103 -8.06 6.96 10.94
C GLY A 103 -8.39 8.43 10.62
N SER A 104 -7.48 9.36 10.87
CA SER A 104 -7.71 10.79 10.65
C SER A 104 -7.75 11.13 9.18
N ASN A 105 -8.63 12.05 8.81
CA ASN A 105 -8.70 12.56 7.44
C ASN A 105 -7.69 13.69 7.19
N VAL A 106 -7.49 14.07 5.92
CA VAL A 106 -6.51 15.12 5.53
C VAL A 106 -6.79 16.47 6.20
N ALA A 107 -8.06 16.80 6.47
CA ALA A 107 -8.39 18.05 7.14
C ALA A 107 -7.93 18.06 8.60
N GLU A 108 -8.13 16.97 9.33
CA GLU A 108 -7.62 16.80 10.70
C GLU A 108 -6.09 16.81 10.71
N ILE A 109 -5.46 16.05 9.82
CA ILE A 109 -3.99 15.98 9.74
C ILE A 109 -3.39 17.35 9.41
N SER A 110 -4.05 18.15 8.57
CA SER A 110 -3.60 19.51 8.28
C SER A 110 -3.54 20.41 9.53
N ARG A 111 -4.50 20.24 10.45
CA ARG A 111 -4.50 20.95 11.73
C ARG A 111 -3.39 20.45 12.64
N ILE A 112 -3.19 19.13 12.71
CA ILE A 112 -2.11 18.50 13.51
C ILE A 112 -0.74 19.00 13.05
N LEU A 113 -0.52 19.11 11.75
CA LEU A 113 0.77 19.52 11.18
C LEU A 113 0.96 21.04 11.09
N GLY A 114 -0.09 21.84 11.34
CA GLY A 114 -0.05 23.29 11.14
C GLY A 114 0.17 23.70 9.68
N LEU A 115 -0.33 22.93 8.71
CA LEU A 115 -0.14 23.13 7.28
C LEU A 115 -1.48 23.28 6.56
N SER A 116 -1.47 23.84 5.34
CA SER A 116 -2.68 23.88 4.52
C SER A 116 -3.08 22.47 4.07
N ARG A 117 -4.40 22.22 3.97
CA ARG A 117 -4.97 20.95 3.46
C ARG A 117 -4.39 20.58 2.10
N GLU A 118 -4.23 21.56 1.23
CA GLU A 118 -3.67 21.36 -0.10
C GLU A 118 -2.21 20.92 -0.06
N HIS A 119 -1.38 21.54 0.80
CA HIS A 119 0.01 21.14 0.95
C HIS A 119 0.12 19.71 1.50
N VAL A 120 -0.71 19.35 2.47
CA VAL A 120 -0.76 17.98 3.01
C VAL A 120 -1.16 16.99 1.90
N ALA A 121 -2.23 17.25 1.15
CA ALA A 121 -2.70 16.36 0.09
C ALA A 121 -1.70 16.22 -1.07
N ARG A 122 -1.16 17.33 -1.59
CA ARG A 122 -0.33 17.33 -2.79
C ARG A 122 1.12 16.92 -2.53
N SER A 123 1.65 17.21 -1.34
CA SER A 123 3.06 16.96 -1.00
C SER A 123 3.20 15.78 -0.04
N ILE A 124 2.70 15.94 1.18
CA ILE A 124 2.98 15.00 2.29
C ILE A 124 2.31 13.65 2.05
N GLN A 125 1.01 13.63 1.75
CA GLN A 125 0.26 12.42 1.48
C GLN A 125 0.85 11.66 0.29
N ARG A 126 1.10 12.35 -0.84
CA ARG A 126 1.66 11.71 -2.04
C ARG A 126 3.03 11.07 -1.76
N ARG A 127 3.92 11.76 -1.05
CA ARG A 127 5.23 11.21 -0.66
C ARG A 127 5.09 10.03 0.29
N THR A 128 4.25 10.16 1.30
CA THR A 128 4.03 9.11 2.31
C THR A 128 3.47 7.84 1.68
N ILE A 129 2.44 7.96 0.84
CA ILE A 129 1.84 6.81 0.14
C ILE A 129 2.87 6.14 -0.77
N ARG A 130 3.74 6.89 -1.45
CA ARG A 130 4.83 6.31 -2.26
C ARG A 130 5.82 5.49 -1.44
N LEU A 131 6.16 5.95 -0.24
CA LEU A 131 7.04 5.19 0.67
C LEU A 131 6.40 3.86 1.04
N VAL A 132 5.13 3.89 1.47
CA VAL A 132 4.38 2.67 1.83
C VAL A 132 4.21 1.75 0.63
N ALA A 133 3.84 2.29 -0.53
CA ALA A 133 3.64 1.51 -1.75
C ALA A 133 4.92 0.79 -2.19
N ARG A 134 6.09 1.42 -2.05
CA ARG A 134 7.38 0.78 -2.35
C ARG A 134 7.63 -0.43 -1.44
N VAL A 135 7.46 -0.26 -0.13
CA VAL A 135 7.65 -1.37 0.83
C VAL A 135 6.61 -2.46 0.61
N PHE A 136 5.35 -2.07 0.43
CA PHE A 136 4.25 -2.99 0.16
C PHE A 136 4.50 -3.84 -1.08
N LEU A 137 4.96 -3.23 -2.19
CA LEU A 137 5.21 -3.97 -3.42
C LEU A 137 6.36 -4.96 -3.31
N VAL A 138 7.39 -4.65 -2.52
CA VAL A 138 8.46 -5.60 -2.23
C VAL A 138 7.89 -6.80 -1.49
N LYS A 139 7.07 -6.59 -0.45
CA LYS A 139 6.42 -7.67 0.31
C LYS A 139 5.41 -8.46 -0.53
N ALA A 140 4.65 -7.78 -1.37
CA ALA A 140 3.53 -8.38 -2.10
C ALA A 140 4.00 -9.22 -3.32
N ASN A 141 5.14 -8.86 -3.92
CA ASN A 141 5.72 -9.59 -5.05
C ASN A 141 6.77 -10.62 -4.64
N HIS A 142 7.41 -10.45 -3.49
CA HIS A 142 8.33 -11.43 -2.90
C HIS A 142 7.72 -11.93 -1.59
N PRO A 143 6.84 -12.95 -1.64
CA PRO A 143 6.50 -13.69 -0.44
C PRO A 143 7.80 -14.35 0.05
N LYS A 144 8.57 -13.67 0.90
CA LYS A 144 9.63 -14.34 1.64
C LYS A 144 8.94 -15.32 2.57
N SER A 145 9.26 -16.60 2.42
CA SER A 145 9.01 -17.62 3.44
C SER A 145 9.46 -17.07 4.79
N ASP A 146 8.48 -16.77 5.64
CA ASP A 146 8.70 -16.49 7.05
C ASP A 146 9.14 -17.83 7.67
N GLY A 147 10.45 -18.05 7.67
CA GLY A 147 11.07 -19.34 8.00
C GLY A 147 12.55 -19.24 8.29
N ASP A 148 13.06 -18.08 8.74
CA ASP A 148 14.42 -17.97 9.26
C ASP A 148 14.57 -16.73 10.17
N VAL A 149 14.02 -16.83 11.38
CA VAL A 149 14.47 -16.11 12.57
C VAL A 149 14.21 -17.00 13.79
N ASN A 150 14.89 -18.14 13.83
CA ASN A 150 15.26 -18.76 15.10
C ASN A 150 16.67 -18.29 15.44
N GLY A 151 16.75 -17.05 15.93
CA GLY A 151 17.92 -16.52 16.60
C GLY A 151 17.79 -16.75 18.09
N GLY A 152 18.42 -17.83 18.57
CA GLY A 152 18.97 -18.05 19.92
C GLY A 152 18.14 -17.69 21.14
N ILE A 153 17.80 -18.71 21.95
CA ILE A 153 18.56 -19.05 23.17
C ILE A 153 18.70 -20.58 23.23
#